data_AF-A0A7S1WB12-F1
#
_entry.id   AF-A0A7S1WB12-F1
#
_cell.length_a   1.000
_cell.length_b   1.000
_cell.length_c   1.000
_cell.angle_alpha   90.00
_cell.angle_beta   90.00
_cell.angle_gamma   90.00
#
_symmetry.space_group_name_H-M   'P 1'
#
loop_
_entity.id
_entity.type
_entity.pdbx_description
1 polymer ?
#
loop_
_entity_poly.entity_id
_entity_poly.type
_entity_poly.pdbx_seq_one_letter_code
_entity_poly.pdbx_strand_id
1 'polypeptide(L)'
;PIGVRCWARAARELCCMEHVSIDCDQFQRRLQRLKAAWTWPLDAIVVVLGKSDDASQEFKSSAMHFWLFGIEFPETVVGLLRSGKAIFLSSQKKLEYLRQIQGPDVVLMPRGTGADGDQPQFEAFADALREGKERAAVGALLKEKHVGPFAQAFSAALSSLPGLQIAECKEELASLLAPKDEQELQLASKSARCAQQALQSVFLKKL
;
A
#
# COMPACT_ATOMS: atom_id res chain seq x y z
N PRO A 1 -17.12 11.47 45.19
CA PRO A 1 -17.19 11.27 43.72
C PRO A 1 -16.02 11.98 43.00
N ILE A 2 -14.82 11.40 43.09
CA ILE A 2 -13.56 11.99 42.59
C ILE A 2 -12.93 11.12 41.48
N GLY A 3 -13.46 9.91 41.22
CA GLY A 3 -12.84 8.93 40.32
C GLY A 3 -13.12 9.07 38.82
N VAL A 4 -14.14 9.83 38.40
CA VAL A 4 -14.58 9.83 36.98
C VAL A 4 -13.86 10.87 36.12
N ARG A 5 -13.22 11.88 36.74
CA ARG A 5 -12.57 12.99 36.02
C ARG A 5 -11.09 12.74 35.65
N CYS A 6 -10.39 11.83 36.34
CA CYS A 6 -9.01 11.46 35.97
C CYS A 6 -8.94 10.55 34.73
N TRP A 7 -9.91 9.65 34.55
CA TRP A 7 -9.95 8.76 33.38
C TRP A 7 -10.19 9.51 32.06
N ALA A 8 -11.01 10.57 32.08
CA ALA A 8 -11.26 11.38 30.89
C ALA A 8 -10.06 12.25 30.48
N ARG A 9 -9.10 12.50 31.39
CA ARG A 9 -7.87 13.24 31.07
C ARG A 9 -6.76 12.28 30.60
N ALA A 10 -6.64 11.12 31.23
CA ALA A 10 -5.77 10.04 30.74
C ALA A 10 -6.21 9.51 29.35
N ALA A 11 -7.52 9.41 29.09
CA ALA A 11 -8.03 9.02 27.76
C ALA A 11 -7.86 10.11 26.68
N ARG A 12 -7.53 11.35 27.06
CA ARG A 12 -7.18 12.43 26.10
C ARG A 12 -5.67 12.55 25.89
N GLU A 13 -4.85 12.09 26.84
CA GLU A 13 -3.40 11.97 26.70
C GLU A 13 -2.97 10.64 26.05
N LEU A 14 -3.85 9.63 26.03
CA LEU A 14 -3.87 8.55 25.04
C LEU A 14 -4.43 9.04 23.68
N CYS A 15 -4.03 10.23 23.25
CA CYS A 15 -3.97 10.55 21.83
C CYS A 15 -2.84 9.66 21.29
N CYS A 16 -3.16 8.38 21.07
CA CYS A 16 -2.23 7.33 20.70
C CYS A 16 -1.32 7.88 19.61
N MET A 17 -0.04 8.05 19.93
CA MET A 17 0.97 7.79 18.92
C MET A 17 0.66 6.38 18.47
N GLU A 18 -0.05 6.24 17.33
CA GLU A 18 -0.19 4.97 16.66
C GLU A 18 1.23 4.47 16.49
N HIS A 19 1.61 3.46 17.28
CA HIS A 19 2.89 2.82 17.14
C HIS A 19 2.79 1.98 15.86
N VAL A 20 2.98 2.66 14.73
CA VAL A 20 3.00 2.05 13.40
C VAL A 20 4.26 1.18 13.35
N SER A 21 4.08 -0.12 13.53
CA SER A 21 5.15 -1.12 13.44
C SER A 21 4.99 -1.89 12.14
N ILE A 22 6.06 -1.97 11.36
CA ILE A 22 6.11 -2.75 10.11
C ILE A 22 7.03 -3.95 10.35
N ASP A 23 6.62 -5.15 9.91
CA ASP A 23 7.48 -6.33 9.91
C ASP A 23 8.48 -6.22 8.74
N CYS A 24 9.67 -5.70 9.03
CA CYS A 24 10.70 -5.44 8.03
C CYS A 24 11.18 -6.73 7.34
N ASP A 25 11.27 -7.84 8.07
CA ASP A 25 11.71 -9.11 7.51
C ASP A 25 10.65 -9.67 6.56
N GLN A 26 9.37 -9.56 6.92
CA GLN A 26 8.27 -9.93 6.04
C GLN A 26 8.26 -9.08 4.77
N PHE A 27 8.42 -7.76 4.90
CA PHE A 27 8.49 -6.85 3.76
C PHE A 27 9.62 -7.26 2.79
N GLN A 28 10.83 -7.49 3.31
CA GLN A 28 11.97 -7.90 2.49
C GLN A 28 11.75 -9.27 1.83
N ARG A 29 11.26 -10.27 2.57
CA ARG A 29 10.93 -11.59 2.00
C ARG A 29 9.92 -11.48 0.86
N ARG A 30 8.90 -10.62 1.02
CA ARG A 30 7.86 -10.39 0.02
C ARG A 30 8.39 -9.67 -1.21
N LEU A 31 9.29 -8.71 -1.04
CA LEU A 31 9.95 -8.04 -2.17
C LEU A 31 10.83 -9.02 -2.98
N GLN A 32 11.58 -9.90 -2.30
CA GLN A 32 12.34 -10.97 -2.98
C GLN A 32 11.43 -11.98 -3.69
N ARG A 33 10.32 -12.35 -3.06
CA ARG A 33 9.31 -13.23 -3.68
C ARG A 33 8.71 -12.59 -4.93
N LEU A 34 8.36 -11.31 -4.88
CA LEU A 34 7.87 -10.56 -6.02
C LEU A 34 8.89 -10.53 -7.16
N LYS A 35 10.16 -10.27 -6.86
CA LYS A 35 11.25 -10.32 -7.85
C LYS A 35 11.37 -11.71 -8.49
N ALA A 36 11.31 -12.78 -7.70
CA ALA A 36 11.40 -14.15 -8.19
C ALA A 36 10.18 -14.59 -9.02
N ALA A 37 8.99 -14.08 -8.69
CA ALA A 37 7.74 -14.39 -9.38
C ALA A 37 7.51 -13.53 -10.64
N TRP A 38 8.39 -12.58 -10.94
CA TRP A 38 8.16 -11.59 -12.00
C TRP A 38 8.35 -12.20 -13.40
N THR A 39 7.26 -12.65 -14.01
CA THR A 39 7.27 -13.25 -15.36
C THR A 39 6.65 -12.37 -16.45
N TRP A 40 6.10 -11.22 -16.07
CA TRP A 40 5.32 -10.36 -16.97
C TRP A 40 6.21 -9.39 -17.76
N PRO A 41 5.79 -8.95 -18.96
CA PRO A 41 6.53 -8.01 -19.79
C PRO A 41 6.43 -6.55 -19.28
N LEU A 42 6.36 -6.36 -17.96
CA LEU A 42 6.31 -5.05 -17.28
C LEU A 42 7.65 -4.78 -16.57
N ASP A 43 8.14 -3.56 -16.63
CA ASP A 43 9.32 -3.09 -15.89
C ASP A 43 8.97 -2.71 -14.45
N ALA A 44 7.74 -2.22 -14.23
CA ALA A 44 7.24 -1.87 -12.90
C ALA A 44 5.72 -2.08 -12.78
N ILE A 45 5.23 -2.14 -11.54
CA ILE A 45 3.82 -2.11 -11.18
C ILE A 45 3.61 -0.95 -10.21
N VAL A 46 2.58 -0.14 -10.45
CA VAL A 46 2.19 0.98 -9.60
C VAL A 46 0.82 0.70 -9.00
N VAL A 47 0.75 0.80 -7.67
CA VAL A 47 -0.50 0.75 -6.90
C VAL A 47 -0.68 2.07 -6.16
N VAL A 48 -1.92 2.56 -6.15
CA VAL A 48 -2.28 3.88 -5.63
C VAL A 48 -3.36 3.68 -4.59
N LEU A 49 -3.10 4.16 -3.37
CA LEU A 49 -4.12 4.20 -2.32
C LEU A 49 -4.54 5.64 -2.06
N GLY A 50 -5.84 5.88 -2.13
CA GLY A 50 -6.47 7.18 -1.90
C GLY A 50 -6.71 7.45 -0.42
N LYS A 51 -7.66 8.35 -0.14
CA LYS A 51 -8.18 8.55 1.21
C LYS A 51 -9.00 7.32 1.62
N SER A 52 -8.88 6.94 2.89
CA SER A 52 -9.76 5.96 3.51
C SER A 52 -11.19 6.47 3.48
N ASP A 53 -12.02 5.86 2.62
CA ASP A 53 -13.42 6.18 2.42
C ASP A 53 -14.15 4.93 1.93
N ASP A 54 -15.36 4.69 2.44
CA ASP A 54 -16.16 3.52 2.06
C ASP A 54 -16.58 3.54 0.57
N ALA A 55 -16.52 4.70 -0.09
CA ALA A 55 -16.77 4.83 -1.53
C ALA A 55 -15.56 4.43 -2.40
N SER A 56 -14.37 4.25 -1.81
CA SER A 56 -13.19 3.78 -2.52
C SER A 56 -13.40 2.33 -3.02
N GLN A 57 -12.95 2.05 -4.24
CA GLN A 57 -12.99 0.70 -4.82
C GLN A 57 -11.57 0.21 -5.09
N GLU A 58 -10.71 0.36 -4.08
CA GLU A 58 -9.25 0.14 -4.14
C GLU A 58 -8.87 -1.25 -3.63
N PHE A 59 -9.69 -2.27 -3.92
CA PHE A 59 -9.56 -3.59 -3.30
C PHE A 59 -8.18 -4.24 -3.50
N LYS A 60 -7.57 -4.10 -4.69
CA LYS A 60 -6.25 -4.67 -4.96
C LYS A 60 -5.13 -3.79 -4.44
N SER A 61 -5.26 -2.47 -4.53
CA SER A 61 -4.30 -1.56 -3.92
C SER A 61 -4.22 -1.77 -2.41
N SER A 62 -5.37 -1.84 -1.73
CA SER A 62 -5.50 -2.21 -0.32
C SER A 62 -4.88 -3.57 -0.01
N ALA A 63 -5.22 -4.61 -0.78
CA ALA A 63 -4.67 -5.95 -0.60
C ALA A 63 -3.13 -5.95 -0.75
N MET A 64 -2.59 -5.18 -1.69
CA MET A 64 -1.14 -5.03 -1.85
C MET A 64 -0.49 -4.31 -0.67
N HIS A 65 -1.12 -3.28 -0.12
CA HIS A 65 -0.62 -2.63 1.10
C HIS A 65 -0.60 -3.59 2.29
N PHE A 66 -1.70 -4.31 2.55
CA PHE A 66 -1.72 -5.32 3.61
C PHE A 66 -0.72 -6.44 3.37
N TRP A 67 -0.54 -6.86 2.12
CA TRP A 67 0.45 -7.84 1.77
C TRP A 67 1.88 -7.30 1.94
N LEU A 68 2.19 -6.04 1.66
CA LEU A 68 3.55 -5.54 1.86
C LEU A 68 3.86 -5.17 3.32
N PHE A 69 2.93 -4.51 4.01
CA PHE A 69 3.19 -3.84 5.29
C PHE A 69 2.39 -4.39 6.46
N GLY A 70 1.35 -5.18 6.19
CA GLY A 70 0.35 -5.58 7.21
C GLY A 70 -0.64 -4.49 7.60
N ILE A 71 -0.50 -3.28 7.04
CA ILE A 71 -1.35 -2.11 7.28
C ILE A 71 -1.49 -1.27 6.02
N GLU A 72 -2.50 -0.42 5.98
CA GLU A 72 -2.70 0.54 4.89
C GLU A 72 -2.03 1.88 5.17
N PHE A 73 -1.57 2.50 4.09
CA PHE A 73 -1.02 3.85 4.11
C PHE A 73 -1.84 4.69 3.11
N PRO A 74 -2.91 5.36 3.56
CA PRO A 74 -3.73 6.18 2.68
C PRO A 74 -2.90 7.25 1.96
N GLU A 75 -3.38 7.80 0.86
CA GLU A 75 -2.70 8.83 0.04
C GLU A 75 -1.23 8.51 -0.23
N THR A 76 -0.96 7.28 -0.66
CA THR A 76 0.39 6.77 -0.93
C THR A 76 0.39 6.04 -2.26
N VAL A 77 1.41 6.30 -3.06
CA VAL A 77 1.70 5.54 -4.28
C VAL A 77 2.88 4.63 -4.00
N VAL A 78 2.78 3.37 -4.41
CA VAL A 78 3.85 2.39 -4.32
C VAL A 78 4.19 1.89 -5.73
N GLY A 79 5.43 2.11 -6.15
CA GLY A 79 6.01 1.54 -7.36
C GLY A 79 6.88 0.35 -7.02
N LEU A 80 6.57 -0.82 -7.57
CA LEU A 80 7.33 -2.07 -7.43
C LEU A 80 8.04 -2.34 -8.75
N LEU A 81 9.35 -2.51 -8.73
CA LEU A 81 10.15 -2.66 -9.95
C LEU A 81 10.62 -4.10 -10.12
N ARG A 82 10.76 -4.53 -11.37
CA ARG A 82 11.29 -5.86 -11.72
C ARG A 82 12.68 -6.10 -11.11
N SER A 83 13.49 -5.05 -10.94
CA SER A 83 14.82 -5.12 -10.30
C SER A 83 14.75 -5.57 -8.83
N GLY A 84 13.58 -5.49 -8.21
CA GLY A 84 13.36 -5.75 -6.78
C GLY A 84 13.33 -4.47 -5.95
N LYS A 85 13.33 -3.28 -6.56
CA LYS A 85 13.20 -2.01 -5.83
C LYS A 85 11.73 -1.66 -5.56
N ALA A 86 11.50 -0.96 -4.47
CA ALA A 86 10.22 -0.35 -4.12
C ALA A 86 10.39 1.17 -3.95
N ILE A 87 9.52 1.94 -4.61
CA ILE A 87 9.50 3.39 -4.58
C ILE A 87 8.19 3.83 -3.94
N PHE A 88 8.28 4.73 -2.97
CA PHE A 88 7.14 5.24 -2.23
C PHE A 88 7.00 6.73 -2.47
N LEU A 89 5.82 7.18 -2.88
CA LEU A 89 5.47 8.59 -2.95
C LEU A 89 4.33 8.89 -1.98
N SER A 90 4.61 9.66 -0.92
CA SER A 90 3.64 9.95 0.14
C SER A 90 3.98 11.24 0.89
N SER A 91 3.16 11.62 1.88
CA SER A 91 3.47 12.73 2.79
C SER A 91 4.68 12.41 3.67
N GLN A 92 5.45 13.43 4.05
CA GLN A 92 6.65 13.24 4.89
C GLN A 92 6.35 12.43 6.16
N LYS A 93 5.23 12.71 6.84
CA LYS A 93 4.81 11.98 8.04
C LYS A 93 4.65 10.48 7.79
N LYS A 94 4.09 10.07 6.65
CA LYS A 94 3.93 8.64 6.31
C LYS A 94 5.26 8.00 5.92
N LEU A 95 6.13 8.76 5.25
CA LEU A 95 7.49 8.30 4.96
C LEU A 95 8.29 8.04 6.23
N GLU A 96 8.09 8.80 7.32
CA GLU A 96 8.71 8.51 8.62
C GLU A 96 8.38 7.11 9.12
N TYR A 97 7.14 6.65 8.94
CA TYR A 97 6.77 5.27 9.29
C TYR A 97 7.45 4.25 8.38
N LEU A 98 7.53 4.54 7.08
CA LEU A 98 8.19 3.69 6.07
C LEU A 98 9.73 3.69 6.19
N ARG A 99 10.34 4.59 6.97
CA ARG A 99 11.79 4.54 7.24
C ARG A 99 12.22 3.25 7.95
N GLN A 100 11.31 2.58 8.66
CA GLN A 100 11.57 1.28 9.28
C GLN A 100 12.02 0.21 8.27
N ILE A 101 11.52 0.28 7.03
CA ILE A 101 11.86 -0.65 5.95
C ILE A 101 12.90 -0.07 4.97
N GLN A 102 13.52 1.06 5.31
CA GLN A 102 14.50 1.70 4.43
C GLN A 102 15.72 0.79 4.24
N GLY A 103 16.17 0.69 2.99
CA GLY A 103 17.30 -0.14 2.58
C GLY A 103 17.74 0.22 1.16
N PRO A 104 18.73 -0.48 0.60
CA PRO A 104 19.25 -0.18 -0.74
C PRO A 104 18.20 -0.32 -1.85
N ASP A 105 17.19 -1.17 -1.63
CA ASP A 105 16.11 -1.43 -2.57
C ASP A 105 14.86 -0.56 -2.31
N VAL A 106 14.89 0.36 -1.33
CA VAL A 106 13.73 1.19 -0.96
C VAL A 106 14.03 2.67 -1.16
N VAL A 107 13.21 3.32 -1.98
CA VAL A 107 13.27 4.76 -2.27
C VAL A 107 12.05 5.44 -1.67
N LEU A 108 12.27 6.41 -0.78
CA LEU A 108 11.21 7.19 -0.14
C LEU A 108 11.19 8.61 -0.74
N MET A 109 10.10 8.97 -1.43
CA MET A 109 9.92 10.24 -2.11
C MET A 109 8.80 11.05 -1.45
N PRO A 110 9.09 12.26 -0.93
CA PRO A 110 8.04 13.13 -0.43
C PRO A 110 7.20 13.67 -1.58
N ARG A 111 5.90 13.82 -1.31
CA ARG A 111 4.98 14.62 -2.12
C ARG A 111 5.46 16.06 -2.26
N GLY A 112 4.98 16.71 -3.32
CA GLY A 112 5.35 18.09 -3.61
C GLY A 112 4.75 19.06 -2.58
N THR A 113 5.49 20.11 -2.29
CA THR A 113 5.08 21.19 -1.38
C THR A 113 5.31 22.52 -2.07
N GLY A 114 4.29 23.38 -2.16
CA GLY A 114 4.42 24.73 -2.74
C GLY A 114 3.44 25.00 -3.89
N ALA A 115 3.77 26.01 -4.71
CA ALA A 115 2.90 26.53 -5.77
C ALA A 115 2.69 25.56 -6.94
N ASP A 116 3.70 24.74 -7.25
CA ASP A 116 3.67 23.76 -8.35
C ASP A 116 3.00 22.43 -7.98
N GLY A 117 2.51 22.32 -6.73
CA GLY A 117 1.78 21.15 -6.24
C GLY A 117 2.61 19.87 -6.25
N ASP A 118 1.99 18.75 -6.66
CA ASP A 118 2.60 17.42 -6.70
C ASP A 118 3.23 17.07 -8.07
N GLN A 119 3.10 17.92 -9.08
CA GLN A 119 3.46 17.61 -10.48
C GLN A 119 4.94 17.29 -10.69
N PRO A 120 5.92 18.06 -10.18
CA PRO A 120 7.34 17.75 -10.38
C PRO A 120 7.74 16.40 -9.74
N GLN A 121 7.04 16.01 -8.67
CA GLN A 121 7.26 14.77 -7.95
C GLN A 121 6.66 13.58 -8.70
N PHE A 122 5.60 13.79 -9.48
CA PHE A 122 5.07 12.76 -10.39
C PHE A 122 6.07 12.47 -11.51
N GLU A 123 6.69 13.50 -12.09
CA GLU A 123 7.73 13.35 -13.10
C GLU A 123 8.98 12.67 -12.53
N ALA A 124 9.44 13.09 -11.34
CA ALA A 124 10.54 12.42 -10.65
C ALA A 124 10.22 10.95 -10.33
N PHE A 125 8.98 10.64 -9.96
CA PHE A 125 8.53 9.26 -9.73
C PHE A 125 8.56 8.45 -11.03
N ALA A 126 8.11 9.01 -12.15
CA ALA A 126 8.21 8.38 -13.46
C ALA A 126 9.66 8.12 -13.87
N ASP A 127 10.57 9.06 -13.62
CA ASP A 127 12.00 8.88 -13.87
C ASP A 127 12.58 7.74 -13.04
N ALA A 128 12.21 7.66 -11.76
CA ALA A 128 12.65 6.60 -10.88
C ALA A 128 12.11 5.22 -11.30
N LEU A 129 10.86 5.14 -11.81
CA LEU A 129 10.30 3.91 -12.38
C LEU A 129 11.06 3.42 -13.63
N ARG A 130 11.66 4.34 -14.40
CA ARG A 130 12.39 3.99 -15.63
C ARG A 130 13.76 3.37 -15.36
N GLU A 131 14.34 3.58 -14.17
CA GLU A 131 15.71 3.16 -13.83
C GLU A 131 16.74 3.52 -14.93
N GLY A 132 16.62 4.72 -15.50
CA GLY A 132 17.51 5.22 -16.55
C GLY A 132 17.20 4.73 -17.97
N LYS A 133 16.15 3.93 -18.18
CA LYS A 133 15.66 3.57 -19.53
C LYS A 133 14.96 4.75 -20.19
N GLU A 134 14.97 4.80 -21.53
CA GLU A 134 14.19 5.80 -22.27
C GLU A 134 12.69 5.62 -22.05
N ARG A 135 12.22 4.36 -22.08
CA ARG A 135 10.84 3.96 -21.87
C ARG A 135 10.74 2.79 -20.88
N ALA A 136 9.67 2.75 -20.10
CA ALA A 136 9.34 1.63 -19.22
C ALA A 136 7.88 1.20 -19.38
N ALA A 137 7.65 -0.11 -19.46
CA ALA A 137 6.31 -0.69 -19.42
C ALA A 137 5.84 -0.77 -17.96
N VAL A 138 4.76 -0.08 -17.62
CA VAL A 138 4.29 0.04 -16.24
C VAL A 138 2.87 -0.49 -16.12
N GLY A 139 2.67 -1.47 -15.24
CA GLY A 139 1.36 -1.94 -14.85
C GLY A 139 0.70 -1.00 -13.86
N ALA A 140 -0.57 -0.67 -14.06
CA ALA A 140 -1.39 0.06 -13.09
C ALA A 140 -2.81 -0.50 -13.02
N LEU A 141 -3.55 -0.17 -11.95
CA LEU A 141 -4.94 -0.58 -11.78
C LEU A 141 -5.89 0.48 -12.34
N LEU A 142 -6.05 0.49 -13.66
CA LEU A 142 -6.75 1.56 -14.39
C LEU A 142 -8.26 1.63 -14.10
N LYS A 143 -8.83 0.53 -13.59
CA LYS A 143 -10.26 0.40 -13.29
C LYS A 143 -10.61 0.71 -11.84
N GLU A 144 -9.62 0.89 -10.96
CA GLU A 144 -9.90 1.27 -9.57
C GLU A 144 -10.36 2.72 -9.47
N LYS A 145 -11.25 2.98 -8.52
CA LYS A 145 -11.76 4.32 -8.26
C LYS A 145 -11.11 4.86 -7.00
N HIS A 146 -10.28 5.87 -7.22
CA HIS A 146 -9.55 6.52 -6.16
C HIS A 146 -10.31 7.69 -5.54
N VAL A 147 -10.24 7.80 -4.22
CA VAL A 147 -10.85 8.90 -3.47
C VAL A 147 -9.77 9.86 -2.99
N GLY A 148 -10.03 11.16 -3.11
CA GLY A 148 -9.16 12.21 -2.62
C GLY A 148 -8.29 12.86 -3.71
N PRO A 149 -7.93 14.14 -3.53
CA PRO A 149 -7.35 14.96 -4.58
C PRO A 149 -6.00 14.44 -5.07
N PHE A 150 -5.18 13.91 -4.16
CA PHE A 150 -3.85 13.37 -4.50
C PHE A 150 -3.93 12.14 -5.42
N ALA A 151 -4.67 11.10 -4.99
CA ALA A 151 -4.74 9.86 -5.74
C ALA A 151 -5.45 10.04 -7.08
N GLN A 152 -6.46 10.91 -7.13
CA GLN A 152 -7.14 11.28 -8.39
C GLN A 152 -6.20 12.04 -9.33
N ALA A 153 -5.46 13.02 -8.83
CA ALA A 153 -4.49 13.77 -9.64
C ALA A 153 -3.37 12.86 -10.17
N PHE A 154 -2.80 12.01 -9.31
CA PHE A 154 -1.75 11.07 -9.71
C PHE A 154 -2.26 10.09 -10.76
N SER A 155 -3.43 9.48 -10.55
CA SER A 155 -4.00 8.50 -11.48
C SER A 155 -4.35 9.13 -12.83
N ALA A 156 -4.83 10.38 -12.84
CA ALA A 156 -5.08 11.12 -14.07
C ALA A 156 -3.79 11.50 -14.81
N ALA A 157 -2.71 11.83 -14.07
CA ALA A 157 -1.42 12.18 -14.64
C ALA A 157 -0.65 10.96 -15.16
N LEU A 158 -0.80 9.78 -14.55
CA LEU A 158 0.03 8.59 -14.77
C LEU A 158 0.20 8.22 -16.25
N SER A 159 -0.88 8.24 -17.03
CA SER A 159 -0.86 7.91 -18.47
C SER A 159 -0.19 8.98 -19.34
N SER A 160 -0.05 10.20 -18.82
CA SER A 160 0.57 11.34 -19.50
C SER A 160 2.03 11.57 -19.09
N LEU A 161 2.53 10.82 -18.10
CA LEU A 161 3.90 10.97 -17.64
C LEU A 161 4.90 10.49 -18.71
N PRO A 162 5.96 11.27 -18.98
CA PRO A 162 6.87 11.00 -20.08
C PRO A 162 7.63 9.69 -19.88
N GLY A 163 7.78 8.93 -20.97
CA GLY A 163 8.57 7.69 -20.97
C GLY A 163 7.89 6.49 -20.29
N LEU A 164 6.63 6.61 -19.84
CA LEU A 164 5.88 5.47 -19.32
C LEU A 164 4.91 4.92 -20.37
N GLN A 165 4.81 3.60 -20.45
CA GLN A 165 3.80 2.90 -21.23
C GLN A 165 2.88 2.15 -20.26
N ILE A 166 1.71 2.72 -20.00
CA ILE A 166 0.80 2.20 -18.97
C ILE A 166 -0.09 1.09 -19.53
N ALA A 167 -0.17 -0.02 -18.80
CA ALA A 167 -1.07 -1.13 -19.07
C ALA A 167 -1.85 -1.53 -17.81
N GLU A 168 -3.03 -2.11 -17.99
CA GLU A 168 -3.80 -2.71 -16.89
C GLU A 168 -3.07 -3.94 -16.34
N CYS A 169 -2.85 -4.01 -15.02
CA CYS A 169 -2.08 -5.09 -14.37
C CYS A 169 -2.84 -5.90 -13.31
N LYS A 170 -4.17 -5.84 -13.36
CA LYS A 170 -5.06 -6.56 -12.44
C LYS A 170 -4.70 -8.05 -12.29
N GLU A 171 -4.41 -8.74 -13.39
CA GLU A 171 -4.20 -10.19 -13.38
C GLU A 171 -2.81 -10.57 -12.84
N GLU A 172 -1.82 -9.74 -13.11
CA GLU A 172 -0.45 -9.85 -12.60
C GLU A 172 -0.46 -9.76 -11.07
N LEU A 173 -1.11 -8.74 -10.51
CA LEU A 173 -1.28 -8.60 -9.07
C LEU A 173 -2.08 -9.76 -8.46
N ALA A 174 -3.12 -10.25 -9.14
CA ALA A 174 -3.87 -11.40 -8.67
C ALA A 174 -3.00 -12.66 -8.62
N SER A 175 -2.18 -12.89 -9.65
CA SER A 175 -1.26 -14.04 -9.71
C SER A 175 -0.16 -13.97 -8.65
N LEU A 176 0.32 -12.77 -8.30
CA LEU A 176 1.29 -12.56 -7.23
C LEU A 176 0.70 -12.90 -5.85
N LEU A 177 -0.53 -12.46 -5.60
CA LEU A 177 -1.24 -12.59 -4.32
C LEU A 177 -1.88 -13.96 -4.10
N ALA A 178 -2.03 -14.76 -5.16
CA ALA A 178 -2.71 -16.05 -5.11
C ALA A 178 -2.00 -17.10 -4.24
N PRO A 179 -0.68 -17.34 -4.37
CA PRO A 179 0.02 -18.28 -3.48
C PRO A 179 0.09 -17.71 -2.06
N LYS A 180 -0.35 -18.48 -1.07
CA LYS A 180 -0.31 -18.08 0.35
C LYS A 180 0.90 -18.68 1.03
N ASP A 181 1.63 -17.85 1.78
CA ASP A 181 2.67 -18.34 2.67
C ASP A 181 2.07 -19.01 3.92
N GLU A 182 2.89 -19.74 4.66
CA GLU A 182 2.45 -20.47 5.86
C GLU A 182 1.83 -19.54 6.91
N GLN A 183 2.35 -18.32 7.05
CA GLN A 183 1.83 -17.33 8.00
C GLN A 183 0.42 -16.86 7.57
N GLU A 184 0.21 -16.58 6.28
CA GLU A 184 -1.09 -16.24 5.70
C GLU A 184 -2.11 -17.38 5.90
N LEU A 185 -1.71 -18.63 5.65
CA LEU A 185 -2.56 -19.81 5.85
C LEU A 185 -2.95 -20.01 7.32
N GLN A 186 -2.02 -19.79 8.25
CA GLN A 186 -2.29 -19.84 9.68
C GLN A 186 -3.26 -18.75 10.13
N LEU A 187 -3.09 -17.51 9.64
CA LEU A 187 -4.00 -16.41 9.92
C LEU A 187 -5.40 -16.69 9.37
N ALA A 188 -5.51 -17.18 8.13
CA ALA A 188 -6.79 -17.58 7.54
C ALA A 188 -7.49 -18.68 8.36
N SER A 189 -6.74 -19.69 8.79
CA SER A 189 -7.25 -20.78 9.64
C SER A 189 -7.74 -20.28 11.00
N LYS A 190 -7.01 -19.37 11.64
CA LYS A 190 -7.42 -18.74 12.91
C LYS A 190 -8.69 -17.92 12.73
N SER A 191 -8.77 -17.10 11.70
CA SER A 191 -9.96 -16.30 11.38
C SER A 191 -11.19 -17.18 11.13
N ALA A 192 -11.04 -18.27 10.39
CA ALA A 192 -12.12 -19.24 10.15
C ALA A 192 -12.63 -19.87 11.46
N ARG A 193 -11.72 -20.25 12.37
CA ARG A 193 -12.10 -20.77 13.70
C ARG A 193 -12.86 -19.72 14.53
N CYS A 194 -12.42 -18.47 14.54
CA CYS A 194 -13.13 -17.39 15.22
C CYS A 194 -14.54 -17.18 14.64
N ALA A 195 -14.68 -17.18 13.31
CA ALA A 195 -15.98 -17.06 12.65
C ALA A 195 -16.91 -18.24 13.00
N GLN A 196 -16.39 -19.46 13.00
CA GLN A 196 -17.13 -20.66 13.41
C GLN A 196 -17.61 -20.54 14.87
N GLN A 197 -16.74 -20.11 15.78
CA GLN A 197 -17.09 -19.92 17.19
C GLN A 197 -18.16 -18.86 17.36
N ALA A 198 -18.06 -17.73 16.66
CA ALA A 198 -19.09 -16.69 16.67
C ALA A 198 -20.44 -17.23 16.18
N LEU A 199 -20.46 -18.00 15.08
CA LEU A 199 -21.67 -18.66 14.57
C LEU A 199 -22.29 -19.58 15.63
N GLN A 200 -21.50 -20.47 16.22
CA GLN A 200 -21.95 -21.45 17.20
C GLN A 200 -22.45 -20.80 18.50
N SER A 201 -21.75 -19.78 19.00
CA SER A 201 -22.02 -19.17 20.30
C SER A 201 -23.06 -18.06 20.28
N VAL A 202 -23.13 -17.28 19.19
CA VAL A 202 -23.99 -16.10 19.11
C VAL A 202 -25.28 -16.38 18.34
N PHE A 203 -25.18 -17.09 17.21
CA PHE A 203 -26.32 -17.23 16.29
C PHE A 203 -27.08 -18.53 16.51
N LEU A 204 -26.37 -19.66 16.65
CA LEU A 204 -27.03 -20.97 16.81
C LEU A 204 -27.59 -21.21 18.22
N LYS A 205 -27.07 -20.55 19.26
CA LYS A 205 -27.64 -20.60 20.63
C LYS A 205 -28.89 -19.74 20.83
N LYS A 206 -29.22 -18.87 19.86
CA LYS A 206 -30.40 -18.00 19.89
C LYS A 206 -31.61 -18.58 19.15
N LEU A 207 -31.46 -19.76 18.55
CA LEU A 207 -32.52 -20.59 17.96
C LEU A 207 -32.92 -21.69 18.95
#